data_AF-A0A4P8JA78-F1
#
_entry.id   AF-A0A4P8JA78-F1
#
_cell.length_a   1.000
_cell.length_b   1.000
_cell.length_c   1.000
_cell.angle_alpha   90.00
_cell.angle_beta   90.00
_cell.angle_gamma   90.00
#
_symmetry.space_group_name_H-M   'P 1'
#
loop_
_entity.id
_entity.type
_entity.pdbx_description
1 polymer ?
#
loop_
_entity_poly.entity_id
_entity_poly.type
_entity_poly.pdbx_seq_one_letter_code
_entity_poly.pdbx_strand_id
1 'polypeptide(L)'
;AIQTMAIWARKAQMILHLHRAGNSTYARQKNHGINFRVICKWMRMSGVDHIHAGTVVGKLEGDPLMVRGFYNTLLLTELKVNLAEGLFFDMDWASLRKCVPVASGGIHCGQMHQ
;
A
#
# COMPACT_ATOMS: atom_id res chain seq x y z
N ALA A 1 2.45 18.18 -3.56
CA ALA A 1 1.05 17.92 -4.01
C ALA A 1 0.30 16.98 -3.07
N ILE A 2 0.74 15.73 -2.86
CA ILE A 2 -0.01 14.73 -2.04
C ILE A 2 -0.25 15.20 -0.61
N GLN A 3 0.80 15.60 0.12
CA GLN A 3 0.65 16.12 1.48
C GLN A 3 -0.25 17.36 1.55
N THR A 4 -0.13 18.26 0.58
CA THR A 4 -1.01 19.43 0.45
C THR A 4 -2.47 19.02 0.32
N MET A 5 -2.76 18.02 -0.52
CA MET A 5 -4.10 17.47 -0.70
C MET A 5 -4.60 16.76 0.57
N ALA A 6 -3.74 16.01 1.26
CA ALA A 6 -4.10 15.35 2.51
C ALA A 6 -4.48 16.38 3.59
N ILE A 7 -3.67 17.44 3.75
CA ILE A 7 -3.97 18.53 4.70
C ILE A 7 -5.29 19.21 4.35
N TRP A 8 -5.54 19.48 3.07
CA TRP A 8 -6.81 20.05 2.62
C TRP A 8 -7.99 19.11 2.90
N ALA A 9 -7.87 17.82 2.57
CA ALA A 9 -8.92 16.83 2.79
C ALA A 9 -9.28 16.72 4.28
N ARG A 10 -8.30 16.76 5.18
CA ARG A 10 -8.57 16.79 6.64
C ARG A 10 -9.32 18.04 7.06
N LYS A 11 -8.93 19.22 6.57
CA LYS A 11 -9.65 20.47 6.86
C LYS A 11 -11.08 20.46 6.31
N ALA A 12 -11.27 19.85 5.14
CA ALA A 12 -12.56 19.72 4.47
C ALA A 12 -13.42 18.54 4.97
N GLN A 13 -12.95 17.76 5.96
CA GLN A 13 -13.64 16.55 6.45
C GLN A 13 -13.90 15.50 5.33
N MET A 14 -12.96 15.36 4.39
CA MET A 14 -13.04 14.43 3.26
C MET A 14 -12.05 13.29 3.39
N ILE A 15 -12.39 12.15 2.79
CA ILE A 15 -11.47 11.01 2.60
C ILE A 15 -10.63 11.24 1.34
N LEU A 16 -9.35 10.86 1.40
CA LEU A 16 -8.40 10.90 0.29
C LEU A 16 -8.03 9.47 -0.15
N HIS A 17 -8.61 9.05 -1.26
CA HIS A 17 -8.26 7.82 -1.96
C HIS A 17 -7.15 8.07 -2.98
N LEU A 18 -6.06 7.30 -2.91
CA LEU A 18 -4.93 7.40 -3.84
C LEU A 18 -4.89 6.21 -4.81
N HIS A 19 -5.02 6.52 -6.09
CA HIS A 19 -4.68 5.59 -7.16
C HIS A 19 -3.17 5.60 -7.43
N ARG A 20 -2.53 4.42 -7.49
CA ARG A 20 -1.07 4.28 -7.72
C ARG A 20 -0.66 4.26 -9.21
N ALA A 21 -1.30 5.09 -10.04
CA ALA A 21 -1.00 5.12 -11.47
C ALA A 21 0.50 5.43 -11.72
N GLY A 22 1.11 4.76 -12.68
CA GLY A 22 2.54 4.89 -12.99
C GLY A 22 3.49 4.13 -12.05
N ASN A 23 3.01 3.54 -10.95
CA ASN A 23 3.85 2.81 -9.99
C ASN A 23 4.69 1.67 -10.65
N SER A 24 4.08 0.90 -11.56
CA SER A 24 4.74 -0.25 -12.18
C SER A 24 5.94 0.13 -13.06
N THR A 25 6.11 1.41 -13.41
CA THR A 25 7.28 1.90 -14.17
C THR A 25 8.59 1.74 -13.38
N TYR A 26 8.53 1.74 -12.04
CA TYR A 26 9.72 1.65 -11.18
C TYR A 26 9.59 0.65 -10.04
N ALA A 27 8.40 0.07 -9.80
CA ALA A 27 8.19 -0.90 -8.72
C ALA A 27 8.10 -2.36 -9.19
N ARG A 28 8.13 -2.62 -10.50
CA ARG A 28 7.93 -3.96 -11.06
C ARG A 28 9.21 -4.79 -11.14
N GLN A 29 10.31 -4.20 -11.61
CA GLN A 29 11.55 -4.93 -11.82
C GLN A 29 12.25 -5.21 -10.49
N LYS A 30 12.67 -6.46 -10.27
CA LYS A 30 13.32 -6.88 -9.01
C LYS A 30 14.77 -6.40 -8.91
N ASN A 31 15.43 -6.19 -10.04
CA ASN A 31 16.85 -5.83 -10.14
C ASN A 31 17.11 -4.31 -10.21
N HIS A 32 16.08 -3.49 -10.39
CA HIS A 32 16.21 -2.04 -10.47
C HIS A 32 14.89 -1.35 -10.11
N GLY A 33 14.95 -0.29 -9.29
CA GLY A 33 13.81 0.56 -8.96
C GLY A 33 13.51 0.68 -7.48
N ILE A 34 12.24 0.90 -7.14
CA ILE A 34 11.77 1.12 -5.77
C ILE A 34 10.62 0.17 -5.48
N ASN A 35 10.80 -0.74 -4.52
CA ASN A 35 9.74 -1.66 -4.14
C ASN A 35 8.50 -0.91 -3.60
N PHE A 36 7.30 -1.38 -3.97
CA PHE A 36 6.05 -0.73 -3.60
C PHE A 36 5.84 -0.54 -2.09
N ARG A 37 6.44 -1.39 -1.22
CA ARG A 37 6.35 -1.18 0.23
C ARG A 37 6.86 0.20 0.67
N VAL A 38 7.89 0.71 0.00
CA VAL A 38 8.49 2.02 0.32
C VAL A 38 7.47 3.12 0.05
N ILE A 39 6.76 2.99 -1.08
CA ILE A 39 5.69 3.91 -1.47
C ILE A 39 4.50 3.79 -0.52
N CYS A 40 4.11 2.57 -0.11
CA CYS A 40 3.10 2.38 0.93
C CYS A 40 3.43 3.19 2.19
N LYS A 41 4.69 3.11 2.66
CA LYS A 41 5.12 3.87 3.83
C LYS A 41 5.01 5.38 3.61
N TRP A 42 5.53 5.88 2.48
CA TRP A 42 5.48 7.31 2.17
C TRP A 42 4.05 7.83 2.04
N MET A 43 3.14 7.08 1.42
CA MET A 43 1.77 7.52 1.23
C MET A 43 0.98 7.49 2.54
N ARG A 44 1.19 6.49 3.39
CA ARG A 44 0.64 6.45 4.76
C ARG A 44 1.12 7.66 5.58
N MET A 45 2.43 7.93 5.59
CA MET A 45 3.00 9.12 6.27
C MET A 45 2.53 10.43 5.66
N SER A 46 2.25 10.46 4.35
CA SER A 46 1.72 11.64 3.67
C SER A 46 0.24 11.91 4.00
N GLY A 47 -0.43 11.02 4.74
CA GLY A 47 -1.79 11.21 5.22
C GLY A 47 -2.90 10.71 4.28
N VAL A 48 -2.57 9.81 3.35
CA VAL A 48 -3.54 9.16 2.46
C VAL A 48 -4.39 8.16 3.24
N ASP A 49 -5.70 8.15 3.02
CA ASP A 49 -6.61 7.23 3.72
C ASP A 49 -6.62 5.86 3.06
N HIS A 50 -6.74 5.79 1.73
CA HIS A 50 -6.81 4.54 0.98
C HIS A 50 -5.76 4.50 -0.14
N ILE A 51 -5.13 3.35 -0.36
CA ILE A 51 -4.22 3.14 -1.49
C ILE A 51 -4.39 1.76 -2.10
N HIS A 52 -4.36 1.67 -3.44
CA HIS A 52 -4.34 0.39 -4.12
C HIS A 52 -3.09 -0.42 -3.78
N ALA A 53 -3.26 -1.64 -3.26
CA ALA A 53 -2.15 -2.47 -2.78
C ALA A 53 -1.97 -3.78 -3.56
N GLY A 54 -2.85 -4.06 -4.52
CA GLY A 54 -2.81 -5.29 -5.33
C GLY A 54 -3.88 -6.29 -4.89
N THR A 55 -4.21 -7.21 -5.80
CA THR A 55 -5.30 -8.19 -5.68
C THR A 55 -4.81 -9.62 -5.50
N VAL A 56 -3.54 -9.92 -5.78
CA VAL A 56 -2.96 -11.28 -5.85
C VAL A 56 -3.54 -12.12 -6.99
N VAL A 57 -4.87 -12.25 -7.05
CA VAL A 57 -5.62 -13.13 -7.96
C VAL A 57 -6.22 -12.38 -9.16
N GLY A 58 -6.00 -11.06 -9.24
CA GLY A 58 -6.51 -10.23 -10.31
C GLY A 58 -5.63 -10.22 -11.57
N LYS A 59 -5.96 -9.31 -12.49
CA LYS A 59 -5.28 -9.20 -13.80
C LYS A 59 -3.85 -8.66 -13.76
N LEU A 60 -3.43 -8.07 -12.63
CA LEU A 60 -2.14 -7.39 -12.48
C LEU A 60 -1.23 -8.20 -11.58
N GLU A 61 0.07 -8.18 -11.87
CA GLU A 61 1.10 -8.86 -11.09
C GLU A 61 1.06 -8.50 -9.59
N GLY A 62 1.21 -9.51 -8.73
CA GLY A 62 1.32 -9.36 -7.29
C GLY A 62 1.56 -10.69 -6.59
N ASP A 63 2.81 -10.96 -6.20
CA ASP A 63 3.16 -12.13 -5.41
C ASP A 63 2.44 -12.13 -4.04
N PRO A 64 1.81 -13.24 -3.60
CA PRO A 64 1.01 -13.28 -2.38
C PRO A 64 1.74 -12.81 -1.11
N LEU A 65 2.99 -13.22 -0.92
CA LEU A 65 3.76 -12.87 0.29
C LEU A 65 4.18 -11.41 0.26
N MET A 66 4.59 -10.91 -0.90
CA MET A 66 4.92 -9.50 -1.08
C MET A 66 3.71 -8.60 -0.89
N VAL A 67 2.55 -8.98 -1.43
CA VAL A 67 1.30 -8.23 -1.26
C VAL A 67 0.87 -8.23 0.21
N ARG A 68 0.99 -9.36 0.92
CA ARG A 68 0.76 -9.41 2.37
C ARG A 68 1.66 -8.42 3.12
N GLY A 69 2.94 -8.33 2.76
CA GLY A 69 3.86 -7.33 3.31
C GLY A 69 3.41 -5.88 3.07
N PHE A 70 2.82 -5.59 1.91
CA PHE A 70 2.24 -4.27 1.62
C PHE A 70 1.03 -3.97 2.50
N TYR A 71 0.13 -4.95 2.69
CA TYR A 71 -1.04 -4.81 3.55
C TYR A 71 -0.63 -4.62 5.01
N ASN A 72 0.32 -5.41 5.50
CA ASN A 72 0.88 -5.28 6.85
C ASN A 72 1.48 -3.88 7.06
N THR A 73 2.25 -3.38 6.08
CA THR A 73 2.81 -2.01 6.10
C THR A 73 1.74 -0.93 6.27
N LEU A 74 0.55 -1.12 5.69
CA LEU A 74 -0.53 -0.14 5.69
C LEU A 74 -1.46 -0.26 6.91
N LEU A 75 -1.65 -1.47 7.45
CA LEU A 75 -2.65 -1.79 8.47
C LEU A 75 -2.11 -1.99 9.88
N LEU A 76 -0.87 -2.45 10.06
CA LEU A 76 -0.33 -2.70 11.39
C LEU A 76 0.19 -1.41 12.02
N THR A 77 0.16 -1.34 13.35
CA THR A 77 0.74 -0.23 14.14
C THR A 77 2.22 -0.42 14.42
N GLU A 78 2.71 -1.65 14.33
CA GLU A 78 4.12 -2.01 14.40
C GLU A 78 4.41 -3.08 13.35
N LEU A 79 5.60 -3.02 12.74
CA LEU A 79 6.12 -4.02 11.82
C LEU A 79 7.32 -4.68 12.47
N LYS A 80 7.34 -6.01 12.44
CA LYS A 80 8.53 -6.81 12.73
C LYS A 80 9.21 -7.26 11.45
N VAL A 81 10.51 -7.54 11.52
CA VAL A 81 11.25 -8.15 10.42
C VAL A 81 10.57 -9.45 9.99
N ASN A 82 10.26 -9.54 8.71
CA ASN A 82 9.77 -10.74 8.03
C ASN A 82 10.26 -10.71 6.58
N LEU A 83 11.37 -11.38 6.31
CA LEU A 83 12.03 -11.37 5.01
C LEU A 83 11.18 -12.01 3.90
N ALA A 84 10.34 -12.99 4.23
CA ALA A 84 9.46 -13.66 3.28
C ALA A 84 8.39 -12.68 2.73
N GLU A 85 7.91 -11.77 3.57
CA GLU A 85 6.98 -10.69 3.19
C GLU A 85 7.72 -9.42 2.70
N GLY A 86 9.04 -9.47 2.61
CA GLY A 86 9.89 -8.34 2.24
C GLY A 86 9.93 -7.22 3.29
N LEU A 87 9.63 -7.50 4.56
CA LEU A 87 9.79 -6.57 5.67
C LEU A 87 11.20 -6.71 6.25
N PHE A 88 12.11 -5.83 5.83
CA PHE A 88 13.54 -5.91 6.19
C PHE A 88 13.90 -5.30 7.55
N PHE A 89 13.04 -4.44 8.09
CA PHE A 89 13.32 -3.67 9.30
C PHE A 89 12.10 -3.64 10.20
N ASP A 90 12.35 -3.69 11.50
CA ASP A 90 11.37 -3.32 12.51
C ASP A 90 10.98 -1.85 12.34
N MET A 91 9.71 -1.52 12.57
CA MET A 91 9.21 -0.15 12.45
C MET A 91 7.95 0.05 13.29
N ASP A 92 7.97 1.03 14.19
CA ASP A 92 6.78 1.54 14.86
C ASP A 92 6.17 2.71 14.07
N TRP A 93 4.85 2.76 14.01
CA TRP A 93 4.10 3.85 13.40
C TRP A 93 3.79 5.00 14.37
N ALA A 94 4.14 4.88 15.65
CA ALA A 94 4.00 5.96 16.65
C ALA A 94 2.60 6.58 16.66
N SER A 95 1.56 5.72 16.72
CA SER A 95 0.14 6.08 16.65
C SER A 95 -0.33 6.72 15.33
N LEU A 96 0.49 6.73 14.28
CA LEU A 96 0.05 7.16 12.95
C LEU A 96 -1.11 6.28 12.47
N ARG A 97 -2.18 6.94 12.02
CA ARG A 97 -3.36 6.28 11.48
C ARG A 97 -3.01 5.27 10.40
N LYS A 98 -3.81 4.22 10.32
CA LYS A 98 -3.72 3.18 9.29
C LYS A 98 -4.13 3.77 7.94
N CYS A 99 -3.69 3.12 6.87
CA CYS A 99 -4.14 3.37 5.51
C CYS A 99 -4.83 2.10 5.00
N VAL A 100 -6.02 2.21 4.42
CA VAL A 100 -6.76 1.03 3.95
C VAL A 100 -6.16 0.56 2.62
N PRO A 101 -5.64 -0.67 2.54
CA PRO A 101 -5.22 -1.26 1.28
C PRO A 101 -6.46 -1.58 0.43
N VAL A 102 -6.40 -1.23 -0.85
CA VAL A 102 -7.49 -1.47 -1.81
C VAL A 102 -7.08 -2.56 -2.81
N ALA A 103 -7.85 -3.64 -2.82
CA ALA A 103 -7.81 -4.67 -3.84
C ALA A 103 -8.64 -4.22 -5.05
N SER A 104 -8.01 -4.02 -6.20
CA SER A 104 -8.69 -3.76 -7.48
C SER A 104 -7.86 -4.28 -8.66
N GLY A 105 -8.54 -4.60 -9.75
CA GLY A 105 -7.95 -5.01 -11.03
C GLY A 105 -8.35 -6.41 -11.45
N GLY A 106 -9.39 -6.51 -12.29
CA GLY A 106 -9.79 -7.77 -12.91
C GLY A 106 -10.28 -8.83 -11.91
N ILE A 107 -10.96 -8.41 -10.84
CA ILE A 107 -11.56 -9.32 -9.87
C ILE A 107 -13.05 -9.51 -10.15
N HIS A 108 -13.59 -10.69 -9.81
CA HIS A 108 -15.00 -11.03 -9.95
C HIS A 108 -15.50 -11.87 -8.76
N CYS A 109 -16.82 -12.12 -8.69
CA CYS A 109 -17.46 -12.79 -7.56
C CYS A 109 -16.89 -14.19 -7.23
N GLY A 110 -16.36 -14.90 -8.23
CA GLY A 110 -15.75 -16.22 -8.05
C GLY A 110 -14.45 -16.22 -7.26
N GLN A 111 -13.87 -15.06 -6.98
CA GLN A 111 -12.59 -14.90 -6.27
C GLN A 111 -12.77 -14.35 -4.86
N MET A 112 -14.00 -14.11 -4.40
CA MET A 112 -14.27 -13.52 -3.08
C MET A 112 -13.78 -14.36 -1.88
N HIS A 113 -13.56 -15.66 -2.08
CA HIS A 113 -13.11 -16.60 -1.05
C HIS A 113 -11.59 -16.85 -1.06
N GLN A 114 -10.87 -16.24 -2.01
CA GLN A 114 -9.42 -16.37 -2.17
C GLN A 114 -8.69 -15.34 -1.31
#